data_AF-A0A1B7MJS9-F1
#
_entry.id   AF-A0A1B7MJS9-F1
#
_cell.length_a   1.000
_cell.length_b   1.000
_cell.length_c   1.000
_cell.angle_alpha   90.00
_cell.angle_beta   90.00
_cell.angle_gamma   90.00
#
_symmetry.space_group_name_H-M   'P 1'
#
loop_
_entity.id
_entity.type
_entity.pdbx_description
1 polymer ?
#
loop_
_entity_poly.entity_id
_entity_poly.type
_entity_poly.pdbx_seq_one_letter_code
_entity_poly.pdbx_strand_id
1 'polypeptide(L)'
;MFLKEYDSAMIIVCPTKALEEEMELKMRKAGLTAVAINEDTAKAAAKETPPRNLYNEVIQGVTMILVSPEQLQSSAFEGVLKDKLFMGRLAILGVDEVHLLIAWGKHIPVIGTSATLKAGAATNHICKLLGFEWGRSHIIRRSNMRHDIHIIFRTIQSRIGLTGFSDLDANADNAGRIEEILDILIIEIARAGGIILEPK
;
A
#
# COMPACT_ATOMS: atom_id res chain seq x y z
N MET A 1 18.66 -32.28 -1.30
CA MET A 1 17.29 -31.84 -0.97
C MET A 1 17.26 -30.34 -1.17
N PHE A 2 16.77 -29.89 -2.32
CA PHE A 2 16.80 -28.48 -2.71
C PHE A 2 15.78 -27.70 -1.88
N LEU A 3 16.22 -26.65 -1.19
CA LEU A 3 15.34 -25.64 -0.61
C LEU A 3 14.56 -25.05 -1.79
N LYS A 4 13.25 -25.30 -1.84
CA LYS A 4 12.36 -24.64 -2.78
C LYS A 4 12.39 -23.16 -2.39
N GLU A 5 13.02 -22.31 -3.19
CA GLU A 5 12.89 -20.86 -3.02
C GLU A 5 11.40 -20.55 -2.91
N TYR A 6 11.02 -19.88 -1.82
CA TYR A 6 9.65 -19.46 -1.58
C TYR A 6 9.31 -18.38 -2.60
N ASP A 7 8.80 -18.80 -3.76
CA ASP A 7 8.20 -17.90 -4.74
C ASP A 7 6.82 -17.51 -4.18
N SER A 8 6.79 -16.53 -3.26
CA SER A 8 5.58 -15.93 -2.71
C SER A 8 5.34 -14.53 -3.26
N ALA A 9 4.07 -14.15 -3.45
CA ALA A 9 3.64 -12.83 -3.90
C ALA A 9 2.86 -12.11 -2.81
N MET A 10 3.05 -10.79 -2.76
CA MET A 10 2.19 -9.85 -2.05
C MET A 10 1.59 -8.87 -3.05
N ILE A 11 0.26 -8.71 -3.00
CA ILE A 11 -0.42 -7.59 -3.68
C ILE A 11 -0.49 -6.44 -2.70
N ILE A 12 -0.18 -5.22 -3.14
CA ILE A 12 -0.32 -3.99 -2.36
C ILE A 12 -1.26 -3.06 -3.11
N VAL A 13 -2.34 -2.67 -2.44
CA VAL A 13 -3.34 -1.78 -2.98
C VAL A 13 -3.02 -0.36 -2.52
N CYS A 14 -2.71 0.52 -3.47
CA CYS A 14 -2.31 1.90 -3.22
C CYS A 14 -3.36 2.88 -3.77
N PRO A 15 -3.66 4.00 -3.09
CA PRO A 15 -4.69 4.94 -3.55
C PRO A 15 -4.27 5.79 -4.75
N THR A 16 -2.98 5.90 -5.06
CA THR A 16 -2.48 6.77 -6.15
C THR A 16 -1.34 6.13 -6.92
N LYS A 17 -1.28 6.41 -8.24
CA LYS A 17 -0.21 5.95 -9.14
C LYS A 17 1.19 6.37 -8.68
N ALA A 18 1.33 7.61 -8.20
CA ALA A 18 2.62 8.13 -7.73
C ALA A 18 3.17 7.31 -6.56
N LEU A 19 2.29 6.91 -5.64
CA LEU A 19 2.69 6.10 -4.49
C LEU A 19 3.09 4.67 -4.92
N GLU A 20 2.38 4.07 -5.88
CA GLU A 20 2.74 2.77 -6.44
C GLU A 20 4.16 2.79 -7.03
N GLU A 21 4.47 3.79 -7.85
CA GLU A 21 5.77 3.93 -8.53
C GLU A 21 6.91 4.21 -7.53
N GLU A 22 6.66 5.06 -6.53
CA GLU A 22 7.64 5.34 -5.49
C GLU A 22 7.92 4.11 -4.63
N MET A 23 6.88 3.39 -4.21
CA MET A 23 7.02 2.16 -3.42
C MET A 23 7.70 1.05 -4.24
N GLU A 24 7.38 0.90 -5.52
CA GLU A 24 8.07 -0.02 -6.44
C GLU A 24 9.59 0.28 -6.43
N LEU A 25 9.96 1.54 -6.61
CA LEU A 25 11.37 1.95 -6.65
C LEU A 25 12.06 1.65 -5.32
N LYS A 26 11.42 1.93 -4.18
CA LYS A 26 11.95 1.62 -2.83
C LYS A 26 12.14 0.12 -2.65
N MET A 27 11.16 -0.71 -3.05
CA MET A 27 11.24 -2.17 -2.95
C MET A 27 12.34 -2.76 -3.84
N ARG A 28 12.45 -2.29 -5.08
CA ARG A 28 13.55 -2.68 -5.99
C ARG A 28 14.91 -2.31 -5.44
N LYS A 29 15.06 -1.11 -4.86
CA LYS A 29 16.30 -0.68 -4.18
C LYS A 29 16.64 -1.57 -2.98
N ALA A 30 15.64 -2.13 -2.31
CA ALA A 30 15.81 -3.10 -1.22
C ALA A 30 16.10 -4.53 -1.70
N GLY A 31 16.22 -4.77 -3.01
CA GLY A 31 16.51 -6.09 -3.59
C GLY A 31 15.29 -6.97 -3.81
N LEU A 32 14.07 -6.44 -3.67
CA LEU A 32 12.83 -7.16 -3.98
C LEU A 32 12.47 -7.04 -5.46
N THR A 33 11.80 -8.06 -5.99
CA THR A 33 11.18 -7.97 -7.32
C THR A 33 9.81 -7.33 -7.16
N ALA A 34 9.65 -6.12 -7.69
CA ALA A 34 8.45 -5.33 -7.53
C ALA A 34 7.99 -4.74 -8.86
N VAL A 35 6.67 -4.68 -9.07
CA VAL A 35 6.05 -4.06 -10.25
C VAL A 35 4.83 -3.25 -9.83
N ALA A 36 4.78 -1.97 -10.22
CA ALA A 36 3.55 -1.19 -10.20
C ALA A 36 2.76 -1.40 -11.49
N ILE A 37 1.51 -1.87 -11.37
CA ILE A 37 0.59 -2.02 -12.49
C ILE A 37 -0.47 -0.95 -12.40
N ASN A 38 -0.36 0.04 -13.27
CA ASN A 38 -1.39 1.02 -13.55
C ASN A 38 -1.51 1.24 -15.06
N GLU A 39 -2.43 2.12 -15.45
CA GLU A 39 -2.67 2.42 -16.86
C GLU A 39 -1.41 2.91 -17.59
N ASP A 40 -0.57 3.70 -16.93
CA ASP A 40 0.60 4.32 -17.55
C ASP A 40 1.75 3.31 -17.66
N THR A 41 2.02 2.55 -16.60
CA THR A 41 3.06 1.52 -16.60
C THR A 41 2.72 0.37 -17.55
N ALA A 42 1.45 -0.06 -17.60
CA ALA A 42 1.01 -1.10 -18.54
C ALA A 42 1.13 -0.62 -20.00
N LYS A 43 0.75 0.62 -20.30
CA LYS A 43 0.93 1.21 -21.64
C LYS A 43 2.39 1.40 -22.01
N ALA A 44 3.24 1.79 -21.07
CA ALA A 44 4.67 1.94 -21.29
C ALA A 44 5.30 0.58 -21.62
N ALA A 45 5.03 -0.45 -20.81
CA ALA A 45 5.53 -1.81 -21.02
C ALA A 45 5.10 -2.40 -22.38
N ALA A 46 3.85 -2.15 -22.78
CA ALA A 46 3.33 -2.60 -24.08
C ALA A 46 4.02 -1.94 -25.29
N LYS A 47 4.66 -0.77 -25.11
CA LYS A 47 5.41 -0.06 -26.15
C LYS A 47 6.89 -0.43 -26.20
N GLU A 48 7.40 -1.22 -25.25
CA GLU A 48 8.78 -1.70 -25.26
C GLU A 48 9.05 -2.65 -26.44
N THR A 49 10.33 -2.90 -26.74
CA THR A 49 10.73 -3.83 -27.82
C THR A 49 11.74 -4.85 -27.26
N PRO A 50 11.34 -6.12 -27.04
CA PRO A 50 10.02 -6.68 -27.30
C PRO A 50 8.91 -6.15 -26.35
N PRO A 51 7.63 -6.15 -26.77
CA PRO A 51 6.53 -5.72 -25.91
C PRO A 51 6.43 -6.59 -24.66
N ARG A 52 6.23 -5.94 -23.52
CA ARG A 52 6.05 -6.60 -22.22
C ARG A 52 4.60 -6.58 -21.80
N ASN A 53 4.19 -7.62 -21.08
CA ASN A 53 2.87 -7.72 -20.49
C ASN A 53 3.03 -7.92 -18.98
N LEU A 54 2.82 -6.83 -18.23
CA LEU A 54 2.99 -6.82 -16.78
C LEU A 54 2.08 -7.84 -16.08
N TYR A 55 0.87 -8.10 -16.61
CA TYR A 55 -0.05 -9.09 -16.03
C TYR A 55 0.48 -10.52 -16.17
N ASN A 56 1.24 -10.82 -17.23
CA ASN A 56 1.90 -12.12 -17.39
C ASN A 56 3.15 -12.21 -16.51
N GLU A 57 3.87 -11.10 -16.34
CA GLU A 57 5.07 -11.04 -15.51
C GLU A 57 4.75 -11.33 -14.03
N VAL A 58 3.62 -10.85 -13.53
CA VAL A 58 3.27 -11.06 -12.12
C VAL A 58 2.83 -12.48 -11.77
N ILE A 59 2.59 -13.35 -12.76
CA ILE A 59 2.24 -14.75 -12.52
C ILE A 59 3.37 -15.51 -11.82
N GLN A 60 4.64 -15.15 -12.07
CA GLN A 60 5.83 -15.79 -11.47
C GLN A 60 6.97 -14.80 -11.28
N GLY A 61 7.77 -14.98 -10.22
CA GLY A 61 9.03 -14.24 -10.06
C GLY A 61 8.91 -12.77 -9.64
N VAL A 62 7.70 -12.21 -9.52
CA VAL A 62 7.46 -10.87 -8.96
C VAL A 62 6.88 -10.96 -7.55
N THR A 63 7.68 -10.65 -6.54
CA THR A 63 7.31 -10.76 -5.12
C THR A 63 6.36 -9.67 -4.62
N MET A 64 6.40 -8.46 -5.21
CA MET A 64 5.63 -7.30 -4.76
C MET A 64 4.86 -6.69 -5.94
N ILE A 65 3.54 -6.66 -5.86
CA ILE A 65 2.67 -6.23 -6.96
C ILE A 65 1.83 -5.06 -6.47
N LEU A 66 2.12 -3.86 -6.94
CA LEU A 66 1.44 -2.65 -6.52
C LEU A 66 0.35 -2.28 -7.54
N VAL A 67 -0.86 -2.04 -7.06
CA VAL A 67 -2.03 -1.78 -7.90
C VAL A 67 -2.96 -0.76 -7.25
N SER A 68 -3.72 -0.05 -8.07
CA SER A 68 -4.83 0.76 -7.57
C SER A 68 -6.07 -0.11 -7.29
N PRO A 69 -7.03 0.35 -6.47
CA PRO A 69 -8.31 -0.33 -6.29
C PRO A 69 -9.08 -0.55 -7.60
N GLU A 70 -8.99 0.40 -8.53
CA GLU A 70 -9.63 0.32 -9.85
C GLU A 70 -8.95 -0.73 -10.71
N GLN A 71 -7.61 -0.80 -10.66
CA GLN A 71 -6.85 -1.79 -11.43
C GLN A 71 -7.09 -3.20 -10.90
N LEU A 72 -7.19 -3.37 -9.59
CA LEU A 72 -7.52 -4.65 -8.95
C LEU A 72 -8.90 -5.17 -9.40
N GLN A 73 -9.84 -4.27 -9.68
CA GLN A 73 -11.19 -4.59 -10.19
C GLN A 73 -11.26 -4.76 -11.71
N SER A 74 -10.15 -4.51 -12.43
CA SER A 74 -10.13 -4.63 -13.89
C SER A 74 -10.22 -6.09 -14.34
N SER A 75 -10.81 -6.32 -15.52
CA SER A 75 -10.89 -7.65 -16.13
C SER A 75 -9.50 -8.24 -16.45
N ALA A 76 -8.52 -7.38 -16.71
CA ALA A 76 -7.14 -7.80 -16.94
C ALA A 76 -6.52 -8.41 -15.67
N PHE A 77 -6.70 -7.75 -14.52
CA PHE A 77 -6.20 -8.26 -13.25
C PHE A 77 -7.04 -9.43 -12.71
N GLU A 78 -8.34 -9.49 -13.03
CA GLU A 78 -9.17 -10.66 -12.76
C GLU A 78 -8.60 -11.93 -13.40
N GLY A 79 -7.99 -11.81 -14.60
CA GLY A 79 -7.27 -12.91 -15.25
C GLY A 79 -6.10 -13.44 -14.40
N VAL A 80 -5.33 -12.53 -13.78
CA VAL A 80 -4.24 -12.87 -12.85
C VAL A 80 -4.79 -13.59 -11.61
N LEU A 81 -5.89 -13.11 -11.03
CA LEU A 81 -6.53 -13.72 -9.86
C LEU A 81 -7.17 -15.09 -10.15
N LYS A 82 -7.51 -15.38 -11.40
CA LYS A 82 -8.02 -16.70 -11.84
C LYS A 82 -6.90 -17.69 -12.16
N ASP A 83 -5.67 -17.23 -12.31
CA ASP A 83 -4.53 -18.09 -12.58
C ASP A 83 -4.15 -18.90 -11.33
N LYS A 84 -4.07 -20.23 -11.51
CA LYS A 84 -3.80 -21.14 -10.39
C LYS A 84 -2.37 -21.08 -9.88
N LEU A 85 -1.40 -20.74 -10.74
CA LEU A 85 -0.01 -20.58 -10.35
C LEU A 85 0.14 -19.35 -9.48
N PHE A 86 -0.47 -18.24 -9.93
CA PHE A 86 -0.51 -17.01 -9.17
C PHE A 86 -1.21 -17.16 -7.82
N MET A 87 -2.41 -17.73 -7.80
CA MET A 87 -3.13 -17.95 -6.55
C MET A 87 -2.42 -18.91 -5.60
N GLY A 88 -1.60 -19.84 -6.12
CA GLY A 88 -0.78 -20.72 -5.29
C GLY A 88 0.40 -20.03 -4.59
N ARG A 89 0.84 -18.87 -5.08
CA ARG A 89 1.92 -18.05 -4.48
C ARG A 89 1.43 -16.83 -3.71
N LEU A 90 0.19 -16.39 -3.91
CA LEU A 90 -0.35 -15.21 -3.24
C LEU A 90 -0.44 -15.46 -1.72
N ALA A 91 0.45 -14.80 -0.97
CA ALA A 91 0.60 -15.01 0.46
C ALA A 91 -0.14 -13.95 1.28
N ILE A 92 -0.07 -12.68 0.84
CA ILE A 92 -0.55 -11.53 1.60
C ILE A 92 -1.14 -10.49 0.64
N LEU A 93 -2.17 -9.81 1.12
CA LEU A 93 -2.71 -8.61 0.53
C LEU A 93 -2.47 -7.42 1.47
N GLY A 94 -1.64 -6.47 1.06
CA GLY A 94 -1.48 -5.17 1.69
C GLY A 94 -2.51 -4.19 1.15
N VAL A 95 -3.10 -3.38 2.01
CA VAL A 95 -3.87 -2.21 1.61
C VAL A 95 -3.28 -1.01 2.29
N ASP A 96 -2.80 -0.07 1.49
CA ASP A 96 -2.33 1.20 1.98
C ASP A 96 -3.45 2.22 2.04
N GLU A 97 -3.33 3.14 2.99
CA GLU A 97 -4.36 4.11 3.34
C GLU A 97 -5.76 3.49 3.52
N VAL A 98 -5.85 2.45 4.35
CA VAL A 98 -7.09 1.69 4.60
C VAL A 98 -8.30 2.52 5.02
N HIS A 99 -8.05 3.74 5.50
CA HIS A 99 -9.09 4.68 5.85
C HIS A 99 -9.94 5.13 4.66
N LEU A 100 -9.49 4.87 3.41
CA LEU A 100 -10.21 5.15 2.17
C LEU A 100 -11.13 3.99 1.74
N LEU A 101 -11.11 2.85 2.43
CA LEU A 101 -11.92 1.69 2.06
C LEU A 101 -13.39 1.83 2.45
N ILE A 102 -14.27 1.41 1.53
CA ILE A 102 -15.74 1.39 1.72
C ILE A 102 -16.28 -0.06 1.85
N ALA A 103 -15.60 -1.07 1.28
CA ALA A 103 -15.90 -2.51 1.45
C ALA A 103 -14.69 -3.41 1.10
N TRP A 104 -14.60 -4.63 1.67
CA TRP A 104 -13.56 -5.62 1.33
C TRP A 104 -13.98 -7.10 1.52
N GLY A 105 -13.19 -8.04 0.99
CA GLY A 105 -13.41 -9.51 1.06
C GLY A 105 -12.55 -10.25 2.12
N LYS A 106 -12.90 -11.50 2.48
CA LYS A 106 -12.39 -12.19 3.69
C LYS A 106 -11.40 -13.37 3.49
N HIS A 107 -10.87 -13.58 2.29
CA HIS A 107 -10.28 -14.88 1.95
C HIS A 107 -8.74 -14.95 1.94
N ILE A 108 -8.05 -13.82 2.07
CA ILE A 108 -6.58 -13.71 2.02
C ILE A 108 -6.12 -12.96 3.27
N PRO A 109 -4.99 -13.31 3.90
CA PRO A 109 -4.37 -12.48 4.93
C PRO A 109 -4.26 -11.01 4.49
N VAL A 110 -4.81 -10.09 5.29
CA VAL A 110 -4.79 -8.66 4.97
C VAL A 110 -3.91 -7.91 5.96
N ILE A 111 -3.03 -7.07 5.41
CA ILE A 111 -2.31 -6.05 6.15
C ILE A 111 -2.89 -4.70 5.76
N GLY A 112 -3.25 -3.87 6.74
CA GLY A 112 -3.80 -2.55 6.50
C GLY A 112 -2.92 -1.45 7.10
N THR A 113 -2.52 -0.46 6.32
CA THR A 113 -1.73 0.69 6.78
C THR A 113 -2.49 2.01 6.70
N SER A 114 -2.27 2.91 7.67
CA SER A 114 -2.80 4.29 7.64
C SER A 114 -2.08 5.21 8.62
N ALA A 115 -1.85 6.48 8.26
CA ALA A 115 -1.32 7.46 9.20
C ALA A 115 -2.39 8.25 9.97
N THR A 116 -3.62 8.32 9.48
CA THR A 116 -4.63 9.31 9.92
C THR A 116 -5.81 8.71 10.71
N LEU A 117 -5.80 7.40 10.98
CA LEU A 117 -6.93 6.72 11.58
C LEU A 117 -7.17 7.13 13.06
N LYS A 118 -8.29 7.82 13.29
CA LYS A 118 -8.74 8.21 14.64
C LYS A 118 -9.06 6.98 15.48
N ALA A 119 -8.54 6.95 16.70
CA ALA A 119 -8.85 5.89 17.67
C ALA A 119 -10.36 5.83 17.97
N GLY A 120 -10.86 4.64 18.30
CA GLY A 120 -12.26 4.41 18.66
C GLY A 120 -13.12 3.99 17.46
N ALA A 121 -14.29 4.61 17.31
CA ALA A 121 -15.32 4.15 16.37
C ALA A 121 -14.84 4.03 14.92
N ALA A 122 -14.04 4.98 14.44
CA ALA A 122 -13.49 4.94 13.08
C ALA A 122 -12.55 3.74 12.89
N THR A 123 -11.65 3.48 13.85
CA THR A 123 -10.78 2.30 13.82
C THR A 123 -11.60 1.02 13.83
N ASN A 124 -12.59 0.90 14.72
CA ASN A 124 -13.44 -0.28 14.82
C ASN A 124 -14.23 -0.54 13.52
N HIS A 125 -14.69 0.53 12.87
CA HIS A 125 -15.41 0.42 11.60
C HIS A 125 -14.52 -0.13 10.49
N ILE A 126 -13.31 0.42 10.31
CA ILE A 126 -12.34 -0.05 9.31
C ILE A 126 -11.93 -1.49 9.60
N CYS A 127 -11.64 -1.84 10.86
CA CYS A 127 -11.31 -3.21 11.23
C CYS A 127 -12.45 -4.18 10.85
N LYS A 128 -13.70 -3.83 11.16
CA LYS A 128 -14.86 -4.65 10.80
C LYS A 128 -15.03 -4.79 9.28
N LEU A 129 -14.80 -3.71 8.54
CA LEU A 129 -14.91 -3.65 7.08
C LEU A 129 -13.86 -4.53 6.39
N LEU A 130 -12.64 -4.54 6.92
CA LEU A 130 -11.55 -5.43 6.50
C LEU A 130 -11.74 -6.89 6.95
N GLY A 131 -12.77 -7.17 7.74
CA GLY A 131 -13.06 -8.49 8.26
C GLY A 131 -12.24 -8.89 9.49
N PHE A 132 -11.55 -7.94 10.12
CA PHE A 132 -10.72 -8.18 11.31
C PHE A 132 -11.60 -8.53 12.51
N GLU A 133 -11.33 -9.69 13.09
CA GLU A 133 -12.02 -10.20 14.27
C GLU A 133 -11.19 -9.96 15.53
N TRP A 134 -11.87 -9.62 16.63
CA TRP A 134 -11.21 -9.39 17.92
C TRP A 134 -10.58 -10.70 18.43
N GLY A 135 -9.33 -10.63 18.89
CA GLY A 135 -8.57 -11.81 19.32
C GLY A 135 -7.96 -12.65 18.18
N ARG A 136 -8.22 -12.29 16.92
CA ARG A 136 -7.61 -12.92 15.72
C ARG A 136 -6.75 -11.95 14.91
N SER A 137 -6.86 -10.65 15.19
CA SER A 137 -6.10 -9.58 14.54
C SER A 137 -5.11 -8.93 15.51
N HIS A 138 -4.03 -8.36 14.96
CA HIS A 138 -3.06 -7.56 15.71
C HIS A 138 -3.10 -6.11 15.23
N ILE A 139 -3.35 -5.18 16.16
CA ILE A 139 -3.34 -3.73 15.89
C ILE A 139 -2.08 -3.14 16.53
N ILE A 140 -1.18 -2.59 15.71
CA ILE A 140 -0.01 -1.86 16.19
C ILE A 140 -0.27 -0.37 15.99
N ARG A 141 -0.44 0.37 17.09
CA ARG A 141 -0.64 1.82 17.07
C ARG A 141 0.59 2.54 17.60
N ARG A 142 1.11 3.48 16.81
CA ARG A 142 2.18 4.41 17.20
C ARG A 142 1.62 5.79 17.53
N SER A 143 2.46 6.63 18.13
CA SER A 143 2.15 8.05 18.31
C SER A 143 2.19 8.77 16.96
N ASN A 144 1.18 9.59 16.68
CA ASN A 144 1.18 10.48 15.50
C ASN A 144 1.92 11.80 15.78
N MET A 145 2.64 11.91 16.91
CA MET A 145 3.43 13.08 17.24
C MET A 145 4.60 13.22 16.28
N ARG A 146 4.66 14.36 15.59
CA ARG A 146 5.72 14.70 14.65
C ARG A 146 6.66 15.69 15.32
N HIS A 147 7.68 15.16 15.99
CA HIS A 147 8.68 15.96 16.71
C HIS A 147 9.51 16.87 15.78
N ASP A 148 9.50 16.56 14.48
CA ASP A 148 10.10 17.26 13.37
C ASP A 148 9.20 18.37 12.78
N ILE A 149 7.93 18.49 13.22
CA ILE A 149 6.99 19.48 12.70
C ILE A 149 6.76 20.61 13.69
N HIS A 150 7.00 21.85 13.26
CA HIS A 150 6.64 23.05 13.99
C HIS A 150 5.32 23.61 13.48
N ILE A 151 4.28 23.56 14.32
CA ILE A 151 2.97 24.13 13.99
C ILE A 151 2.97 25.62 14.36
N ILE A 152 2.84 26.49 13.36
CA ILE A 152 2.80 27.94 13.54
C ILE A 152 1.40 28.44 13.23
N PHE A 153 0.74 29.06 14.21
CA PHE A 153 -0.55 29.73 14.02
C PHE A 153 -0.31 31.22 13.75
N ARG A 154 -0.82 31.75 12.63
CA ARG A 154 -0.79 33.18 12.30
C ARG A 154 -2.16 33.63 11.82
N THR A 155 -2.57 34.82 12.22
CA THR A 155 -3.75 35.48 11.64
C THR A 155 -3.39 35.92 10.23
N ILE A 156 -4.16 35.47 9.22
CA ILE A 156 -3.98 35.90 7.84
C ILE A 156 -4.19 37.41 7.75
N GLN A 157 -3.20 38.14 7.24
CA GLN A 157 -3.27 39.60 7.11
C GLN A 157 -3.57 40.05 5.68
N SER A 158 -3.37 39.17 4.69
CA SER A 158 -3.74 39.40 3.31
C SER A 158 -5.27 39.37 3.10
N ARG A 159 -5.79 40.32 2.30
CA ARG A 159 -7.20 40.34 1.90
C ARG A 159 -7.42 39.35 0.76
N ILE A 160 -8.49 38.55 0.84
CA ILE A 160 -8.93 37.65 -0.24
C ILE A 160 -9.16 38.48 -1.50
N GLY A 161 -8.31 38.31 -2.53
CA GLY A 161 -8.47 38.97 -3.84
C GLY A 161 -7.24 39.68 -4.43
N LEU A 162 -6.08 39.68 -3.75
CA LEU A 162 -4.82 40.14 -4.36
C LEU A 162 -4.03 38.96 -4.92
N THR A 163 -3.33 39.18 -6.03
CA THR A 163 -2.60 38.17 -6.83
C THR A 163 -1.32 37.64 -6.17
N GLY A 164 -1.15 37.84 -4.87
CA GLY A 164 0.05 37.44 -4.12
C GLY A 164 -0.24 37.18 -2.64
N PHE A 165 0.31 36.07 -2.13
CA PHE A 165 0.21 35.65 -0.72
C PHE A 165 1.53 35.96 -0.02
N SER A 166 1.76 37.22 0.36
CA SER A 166 2.95 37.62 1.12
C SER A 166 3.12 36.87 2.45
N ASP A 167 2.03 36.30 2.96
CA ASP A 167 1.99 35.47 4.16
C ASP A 167 2.68 34.09 3.97
N LEU A 168 2.94 33.65 2.71
CA LEU A 168 3.60 32.37 2.36
C LEU A 168 5.11 32.52 2.06
N ASP A 169 5.56 33.72 1.66
CA ASP A 169 6.94 33.95 1.19
C ASP A 169 7.99 33.87 2.32
N ALA A 170 7.58 33.98 3.59
CA ALA A 170 8.48 34.01 4.74
C ALA A 170 9.16 32.66 5.07
N ASN A 171 8.89 31.57 4.34
CA ASN A 171 9.36 30.21 4.65
C ASN A 171 10.35 29.62 3.62
N ALA A 172 10.71 30.34 2.55
CA ALA A 172 11.55 29.78 1.48
C ALA A 172 13.03 29.55 1.86
N ASP A 173 13.53 30.15 2.94
CA ASP A 173 14.97 30.13 3.28
C ASP A 173 15.42 28.95 4.16
N ASN A 174 14.52 28.06 4.58
CA ASN A 174 14.85 26.88 5.41
C ASN A 174 14.17 25.61 4.89
N ALA A 175 14.45 25.23 3.64
CA ALA A 175 13.98 23.98 3.05
C ALA A 175 14.68 22.76 3.69
N GLY A 176 14.28 22.43 4.92
CA GLY A 176 14.52 21.15 5.55
C GLY A 176 13.75 20.06 4.81
N ARG A 177 14.46 18.98 4.47
CA ARG A 177 14.00 17.80 3.74
C ARG A 177 12.75 17.21 4.43
N ILE A 178 11.62 17.19 3.72
CA ILE A 178 10.42 16.49 4.18
C ILE A 178 10.61 15.02 3.84
N GLU A 179 10.89 14.19 4.85
CA GLU A 179 10.73 12.75 4.73
C GLU A 179 9.29 12.39 5.12
N GLU A 180 8.61 11.68 4.22
CA GLU A 180 7.29 11.12 4.46
C GLU A 180 7.34 10.14 5.64
N ILE A 181 6.36 10.25 6.55
CA ILE A 181 6.19 9.34 7.68
C ILE A 181 4.82 8.69 7.57
N LEU A 182 4.84 7.37 7.38
CA LEU A 182 3.76 6.41 7.63
C LEU A 182 4.29 5.50 8.78
N ASP A 183 3.54 5.00 9.76
CA ASP A 183 2.51 3.97 9.59
C ASP A 183 1.82 3.59 10.92
N ILE A 184 0.49 3.44 10.91
CA ILE A 184 -0.19 2.39 11.69
C ILE A 184 -0.10 1.13 10.84
N LEU A 185 0.49 0.07 11.37
CA LEU A 185 0.59 -1.23 10.72
C LEU A 185 -0.44 -2.18 11.37
N ILE A 186 -1.50 -2.53 10.66
CA ILE A 186 -2.44 -3.57 11.08
C ILE A 186 -2.04 -4.85 10.36
N ILE A 187 -1.51 -5.85 11.07
CA ILE A 187 -1.14 -7.16 10.50
C ILE A 187 -2.19 -8.19 10.91
N GLU A 188 -2.83 -8.85 9.94
CA GLU A 188 -3.53 -10.12 10.18
C GLU A 188 -3.00 -11.22 9.26
N ILE A 189 -2.48 -12.30 9.87
CA ILE A 189 -2.23 -13.57 9.20
C ILE A 189 -3.48 -14.43 9.37
N ALA A 190 -4.41 -14.37 8.43
CA ALA A 190 -5.56 -15.27 8.41
C ALA A 190 -5.06 -16.68 8.07
N ARG A 191 -4.95 -17.56 9.07
CA ARG A 191 -4.63 -18.98 8.86
C ARG A 191 -5.79 -19.66 8.13
N ALA A 192 -5.66 -19.88 6.84
CA ALA A 192 -6.38 -20.96 6.17
C ALA A 192 -5.86 -22.30 6.73
N GLY A 193 -6.77 -23.24 7.00
CA GLY A 193 -6.54 -24.39 7.88
C GLY A 193 -5.24 -25.17 7.66
N GLY A 194 -4.57 -25.46 8.78
CA GLY A 194 -3.87 -26.72 8.99
C GLY A 194 -2.46 -26.88 8.42
N ILE A 195 -1.47 -26.13 8.92
CA ILE A 195 -0.11 -26.67 9.10
C ILE A 195 0.38 -26.22 10.48
N ILE A 196 0.54 -27.20 11.38
CA ILE A 196 1.15 -27.04 12.69
C ILE A 196 2.66 -26.88 12.46
N LEU A 197 3.20 -25.71 12.77
CA LEU A 197 4.63 -25.59 13.09
C LEU A 197 4.71 -25.44 14.60
N GLU A 198 4.99 -26.56 15.28
CA GLU A 198 5.37 -26.52 16.69
C GLU A 198 6.78 -25.94 16.80
N PRO A 199 7.02 -25.03 17.75
CA PRO A 199 8.38 -24.60 18.07
C PRO A 199 9.12 -25.73 18.81
N LYS A 200 10.35 -26.01 18.37
CA LYS A 200 11.35 -26.67 19.22
C LYS A 200 11.95 -25.68 20.19
#